data_AF-A0AAD8XMS5-F1
#
_entry.id   AF-A0AAD8XMS5-F1
#
_cell.length_a   1.000
_cell.length_b   1.000
_cell.length_c   1.000
_cell.angle_alpha   90.00
_cell.angle_beta   90.00
_cell.angle_gamma   90.00
#
_symmetry.space_group_name_H-M   'P 1'
#
loop_
_entity.id
_entity.type
_entity.pdbx_description
1 polymer ?
#
loop_
_entity_poly.entity_id
_entity_poly.type
_entity_poly.pdbx_seq_one_letter_code
_entity_poly.pdbx_strand_id
1 'polypeptide(L)' 'MGHHKSSSSKGHGGGKSHGSSSSSKKQYIEYQVWYCDYCRQGPYNPQIVVFCTNPGCGHQYCGNCTVETVRQRVDH' A
#
# COMPACT_ATOMS: atom_id res chain seq x y z
N MET A 1 47.45 -39.43 9.38
CA MET A 1 46.25 -38.59 9.24
C MET A 1 46.70 -37.17 8.92
N GLY A 2 46.29 -36.63 7.77
CA GLY A 2 46.40 -35.20 7.40
C GLY A 2 47.63 -34.79 6.58
N HIS A 3 47.47 -34.71 5.26
CA HIS A 3 48.48 -34.28 4.27
C HIS A 3 48.30 -32.79 3.92
N HIS A 4 49.39 -32.16 3.47
CA HIS A 4 49.57 -30.75 3.06
C HIS A 4 49.10 -30.46 1.61
N LYS A 5 48.66 -29.21 1.30
CA LYS A 5 49.03 -28.40 0.10
C LYS A 5 48.22 -27.08 -0.08
N SER A 6 48.96 -25.98 -0.08
CA SER A 6 49.04 -24.81 -1.00
C SER A 6 47.82 -24.17 -1.73
N SER A 7 47.66 -22.86 -1.48
CA SER A 7 47.68 -21.68 -2.38
C SER A 7 46.67 -21.42 -3.55
N SER A 8 46.21 -20.16 -3.58
CA SER A 8 45.76 -19.31 -4.72
C SER A 8 44.33 -19.56 -5.28
N SER A 9 43.44 -18.58 -5.47
CA SER A 9 43.57 -17.48 -6.45
C SER A 9 42.41 -16.46 -6.34
N LYS A 10 42.68 -15.20 -6.72
CA LYS A 10 41.71 -14.11 -6.96
C LYS A 10 40.54 -14.55 -7.85
N GLY A 11 39.30 -14.31 -7.40
CA GLY A 11 38.12 -14.29 -8.26
C GLY A 11 37.72 -12.86 -8.61
N HIS A 12 38.15 -12.38 -9.78
CA HIS A 12 37.49 -11.28 -10.47
C HIS A 12 36.44 -11.89 -11.42
N GLY A 13 35.15 -11.70 -11.12
CA GLY A 13 34.06 -11.77 -12.10
C GLY A 13 33.43 -10.38 -12.12
N GLY A 14 33.47 -9.61 -13.21
CA GLY A 14 32.77 -9.94 -14.44
C GLY A 14 31.28 -9.74 -14.13
N GLY A 15 30.73 -8.54 -14.24
CA GLY A 15 30.62 -7.79 -15.48
C GLY A 15 29.21 -7.99 -16.04
N LYS A 16 28.50 -6.88 -16.20
CA LYS A 16 27.26 -6.71 -16.97
C LYS A 16 26.00 -7.31 -16.35
N SER A 17 25.08 -6.44 -15.95
CA SER A 17 23.81 -6.34 -16.69
C SER A 17 23.14 -5.01 -16.40
N HIS A 18 22.99 -4.24 -17.47
CA HIS A 18 22.04 -3.15 -17.57
C HIS A 18 20.66 -3.70 -17.26
N GLY A 19 19.98 -3.04 -16.35
CA GLY A 19 18.61 -3.36 -16.01
C GLY A 19 18.02 -2.20 -15.24
N SER A 20 18.00 -1.02 -15.86
CA SER A 20 17.02 0.00 -15.52
C SER A 20 15.66 -0.65 -15.79
N SER A 21 15.15 -1.41 -14.83
CA SER A 21 13.74 -1.71 -14.76
C SER A 21 13.10 -0.36 -14.57
N SER A 22 12.70 0.26 -15.68
CA SER A 22 11.59 1.19 -15.72
C SER A 22 10.39 0.39 -15.21
N SER A 23 10.38 0.18 -13.89
CA SER A 23 9.21 -0.23 -13.17
C SER A 23 8.32 0.98 -13.36
N SER A 24 7.44 0.92 -14.36
CA SER A 24 6.20 1.65 -14.35
C SER A 24 5.55 1.28 -13.02
N LYS A 25 5.97 1.98 -11.96
CA LYS A 25 5.50 1.75 -10.60
C LYS A 25 4.04 2.08 -10.73
N LYS A 26 3.19 1.06 -10.82
CA LYS A 26 1.74 1.21 -10.74
C LYS A 26 1.52 2.13 -9.56
N GLN A 27 1.18 3.39 -9.84
CA GLN A 27 1.01 4.38 -8.79
C GLN A 27 -0.29 3.95 -8.12
N TYR A 28 -0.22 3.52 -6.87
CA TYR A 28 -1.41 3.25 -6.09
C TYR A 28 -1.67 4.48 -5.23
N ILE A 29 -2.89 5.00 -5.28
CA ILE A 29 -3.35 5.96 -4.26
C ILE A 29 -4.05 5.16 -3.17
N GLU A 30 -3.69 5.46 -1.93
CA GLU A 30 -4.32 4.89 -0.75
C GLU A 30 -5.10 6.00 -0.06
N TYR A 31 -6.40 5.80 0.15
CA TYR A 31 -7.23 6.74 0.89
C TYR A 31 -8.14 5.99 1.86
N GLN A 32 -8.39 6.63 3.01
CA GLN A 32 -9.31 6.09 4.00
C GLN A 32 -10.74 6.45 3.64
N VAL A 33 -11.64 5.50 3.87
CA VAL A 33 -13.08 5.69 3.81
C VAL A 33 -13.70 5.23 5.11
N TRP A 34 -14.86 5.77 5.46
CA TRP A 34 -15.63 5.35 6.61
C TRP A 34 -17.05 4.97 6.20
N TYR A 35 -17.64 4.08 7.00
CA TYR A 35 -19.02 3.63 6.90
C TYR A 35 -19.71 3.96 8.22
N CYS A 36 -20.91 4.51 8.13
CA CYS A 36 -21.69 4.89 9.30
C CYS A 36 -22.05 3.66 10.14
N ASP A 37 -21.77 3.68 11.43
CA ASP A 37 -22.11 2.58 12.35
C ASP A 37 -23.64 2.35 12.42
N TYR A 38 -24.41 3.44 12.43
CA TYR A 38 -25.86 3.40 12.64
C TYR A 38 -26.62 2.82 11.45
N CYS A 39 -26.30 3.26 10.23
CA CYS A 39 -27.05 2.89 9.02
C CYS A 39 -26.23 2.08 8.02
N ARG A 40 -24.96 1.78 8.32
CA ARG A 40 -24.02 1.04 7.46
C ARG A 40 -23.82 1.63 6.06
N GLN A 41 -24.20 2.90 5.86
CA GLN A 41 -24.04 3.62 4.60
C GLN A 41 -22.58 4.09 4.45
N GLY A 42 -22.10 4.08 3.21
CA GLY A 42 -20.74 4.46 2.82
C GLY A 42 -20.42 3.86 1.45
N PRO A 43 -19.16 3.97 0.97
CA PRO A 43 -18.01 4.59 1.62
C PRO A 43 -18.02 6.12 1.56
N TYR A 44 -17.62 6.77 2.66
CA TYR A 44 -17.49 8.22 2.76
C TYR A 44 -16.03 8.61 3.01
N ASN A 45 -15.57 9.73 2.45
CA ASN A 45 -14.22 10.23 2.74
C ASN A 45 -14.23 11.02 4.07
N PRO A 46 -13.51 10.59 5.13
CA PRO A 46 -13.55 11.24 6.43
C PRO A 46 -12.94 12.67 6.42
N GLN A 47 -12.17 13.03 5.39
CA GLN A 47 -11.61 14.37 5.22
C GLN A 47 -12.61 15.38 4.62
N ILE A 48 -13.64 14.89 3.93
CA ILE A 48 -14.60 15.74 3.18
C ILE A 48 -16.01 15.62 3.79
N VAL A 49 -16.41 14.40 4.11
CA VAL A 49 -17.74 14.03 4.57
C VAL A 49 -17.63 13.61 6.03
N VAL A 50 -17.84 14.57 6.93
CA VAL A 50 -17.78 14.34 8.39
C VAL A 50 -19.12 13.85 8.95
N PHE A 51 -20.22 14.04 8.23
CA PHE A 51 -21.56 13.58 8.62
C PHE A 51 -22.12 12.58 7.61
N CYS A 52 -22.86 11.60 8.09
CA CYS A 52 -23.54 10.62 7.25
C CYS A 52 -24.56 11.34 6.35
N THR A 53 -24.47 11.12 5.04
CA THR A 53 -25.34 11.78 4.06
C THR A 53 -26.74 11.19 4.00
N ASN A 54 -27.00 10.08 4.71
CA ASN A 54 -28.33 9.52 4.81
C ASN A 54 -29.25 10.47 5.60
N PRO A 55 -30.34 11.00 5.00
CA PRO A 55 -31.20 12.01 5.62
C PRO A 55 -31.88 11.54 6.92
N GLY A 56 -32.00 10.23 7.14
CA GLY A 56 -32.56 9.67 8.39
C GLY A 56 -31.54 9.40 9.49
N CYS A 57 -30.25 9.61 9.24
CA CYS A 57 -29.19 9.25 10.17
C CYS A 57 -28.51 10.48 10.78
N GLY A 58 -27.95 11.37 9.94
CA GLY A 58 -27.24 12.57 10.40
C GLY A 58 -26.03 12.30 11.33
N HIS A 59 -25.61 11.05 11.47
CA HIS A 59 -24.54 10.64 12.39
C HIS A 59 -23.20 11.24 11.99
N GLN A 60 -22.51 11.87 12.92
CA GLN A 60 -21.15 12.37 12.72
C GLN A 60 -20.14 11.22 12.80
N TYR A 61 -19.15 11.23 11.91
CA TYR A 61 -18.02 10.31 11.94
C TYR A 61 -17.43 10.24 13.36
N CYS A 62 -17.35 9.03 13.90
CA CYS A 62 -16.87 8.74 15.25
C CYS A 62 -16.05 7.44 15.28
N GLY A 63 -15.41 7.15 16.41
CA GLY A 63 -14.58 5.95 16.56
C GLY A 63 -15.31 4.61 16.47
N ASN A 64 -16.65 4.59 16.48
CA ASN A 64 -17.44 3.38 16.28
C ASN A 64 -17.73 3.09 14.80
N CYS A 65 -17.52 4.07 13.91
CA CYS A 65 -17.71 3.88 12.47
C CYS A 65 -16.66 2.91 11.92
N THR A 66 -17.05 2.07 10.97
CA THR A 66 -16.10 1.19 10.28
C THR A 66 -15.21 2.04 9.38
N VAL A 67 -13.89 1.92 9.50
CA VAL A 67 -12.92 2.62 8.65
C VAL A 67 -12.15 1.59 7.84
N GLU A 68 -12.04 1.82 6.54
CA GLU A 68 -11.32 0.96 5.61
C GLU A 68 -10.33 1.79 4.79
N THR A 69 -9.20 1.18 4.44
CA THR A 69 -8.21 1.78 3.53
C THR A 69 -8.40 1.22 2.14
N VAL A 70 -8.81 2.07 1.20
CA VAL A 70 -9.01 1.72 -0.21
C VAL A 70 -7.73 2.02 -0.98
N ARG A 71 -7.25 1.03 -1.74
CA ARG A 71 -6.07 1.14 -2.61
C ARG A 71 -6.53 1.13 -4.05
N GLN A 72 -6.42 2.27 -4.74
CA GLN A 72 -6.83 2.41 -6.13
C GLN A 72 -5.60 2.49 -7.03
N ARG A 73 -5.63 1.74 -8.14
CA ARG A 73 -4.62 1.88 -9.21
C ARG A 73 -4.84 3.20 -9.93
N VAL A 74 -3.78 3.96 -10.09
CA VAL A 74 -3.74 5.10 -10.99
C VAL A 74 -3.27 4.56 -12.33
N ASP A 75 -4.23 4.17 -13.15
CA ASP A 75 -3.99 3.90 -14.56
C ASP A 75 -3.84 5.28 -15.24
N HIS A 76 -2.64 5.58 -15.72
CA HIS A 76 -2.32 6.80 -16.46
C HIS A 76 -2.59 6.59 -17.95
#